data_AF-A0A5B0CCH8-F1
#
_entry.id   AF-A0A5B0CCH8-F1
#
_cell.length_a   1.000
_cell.length_b   1.000
_cell.length_c   1.000
_cell.angle_alpha   90.00
_cell.angle_beta   90.00
_cell.angle_gamma   90.00
#
_symmetry.space_group_name_H-M   'P 1'
#
loop_
_entity.id
_entity.type
_entity.pdbx_description
1 polymer ?
#
loop_
_entity_poly.entity_id
_entity_poly.type
_entity_poly.pdbx_seq_one_letter_code
_entity_poly.pdbx_strand_id
1 'polypeptide(L)'
;LQALHPGQDLRWNNRDQLASVTLVERDDAANDEETYRYSHGARVYKRHDTHTAATSHFHEVIYLPGLEIRKRDNGEELHVITAPGGRGSVRCLHWVSGRPDEIEADQLRYSLDDHLGSSVMELDQQARLISHEGYYPFGGTAWLTADSALEVSYKTVRYSGKEMDVSGLYYYGLRYYAPWLQRWVSADPAG
;
A
#
# COMPACT_ATOMS: atom_id res chain seq x y z
N LEU A 1 -19.30 5.62 3.88
CA LEU A 1 -19.66 4.18 3.86
C LEU A 1 -19.30 3.57 5.21
N GLN A 2 -20.10 2.67 5.76
CA GLN A 2 -19.86 2.10 7.11
C GLN A 2 -19.18 0.73 7.09
N ALA A 3 -19.30 -0.04 6.01
CA ALA A 3 -18.63 -1.33 5.82
C ALA A 3 -18.41 -1.61 4.33
N LEU A 4 -17.25 -2.19 3.95
CA LEU A 4 -16.94 -2.57 2.56
C LEU A 4 -17.80 -3.75 2.10
N HIS A 5 -17.88 -4.75 2.99
CA HIS A 5 -18.66 -5.97 2.90
C HIS A 5 -19.12 -6.33 4.33
N PRO A 6 -20.10 -7.24 4.51
CA PRO A 6 -20.40 -7.78 5.83
C PRO A 6 -19.12 -8.32 6.52
N GLY A 7 -18.85 -7.88 7.75
CA GLY A 7 -17.64 -8.23 8.50
C GLY A 7 -16.39 -7.39 8.17
N GLN A 8 -16.51 -6.39 7.28
CA GLN A 8 -15.42 -5.47 6.92
C GLN A 8 -15.79 -4.01 7.19
N ASP A 9 -15.94 -3.70 8.48
CA ASP A 9 -16.32 -2.38 8.96
C ASP A 9 -15.26 -1.31 8.68
N LEU A 10 -15.75 -0.10 8.37
CA LEU A 10 -14.96 1.12 8.23
C LEU A 10 -15.22 2.02 9.44
N ARG A 11 -14.18 2.25 10.24
CA ARG A 11 -14.24 3.18 11.38
C ARG A 11 -13.64 4.51 10.98
N TRP A 12 -14.36 5.60 11.25
CA TRP A 12 -13.97 6.97 10.90
C TRP A 12 -13.69 7.77 12.17
N ASN A 13 -12.72 8.70 12.11
CA ASN A 13 -12.48 9.63 13.21
C ASN A 13 -13.40 10.86 13.11
N ASN A 14 -13.30 11.78 14.09
CA ASN A 14 -14.09 13.01 14.14
C ASN A 14 -13.78 14.06 13.05
N ARG A 15 -12.83 13.76 12.15
CA ARG A 15 -12.46 14.58 10.99
C ARG A 15 -12.81 13.89 9.67
N ASP A 16 -13.68 12.88 9.70
CA ASP A 16 -14.07 12.08 8.55
C ASP A 16 -12.88 11.41 7.83
N GLN A 17 -11.81 11.10 8.56
CA GLN A 17 -10.68 10.32 8.06
C GLN A 17 -10.83 8.86 8.49
N LEU A 18 -10.50 7.94 7.60
CA LEU A 18 -10.61 6.51 7.85
C LEU A 18 -9.63 6.09 8.96
N ALA A 19 -10.12 5.80 10.15
CA ALA A 19 -9.29 5.46 11.31
C ALA A 19 -8.85 3.98 11.29
N SER A 20 -9.74 3.08 10.88
CA SER A 20 -9.41 1.67 10.66
C SER A 20 -10.38 0.96 9.70
N VAL A 21 -9.92 -0.17 9.17
CA VAL A 21 -10.69 -1.13 8.37
C VAL A 21 -10.56 -2.50 9.02
N THR A 22 -11.69 -3.12 9.37
CA THR A 22 -11.69 -4.55 9.72
C THR A 22 -11.52 -5.36 8.43
N LEU A 23 -10.55 -6.26 8.40
CA LEU A 23 -10.30 -7.16 7.27
C LEU A 23 -10.95 -8.52 7.49
N VAL A 24 -10.79 -9.07 8.70
CA VAL A 24 -11.39 -10.35 9.14
C VAL A 24 -11.92 -10.15 10.55
N GLU A 25 -13.25 -10.25 10.69
CA GLU A 25 -13.94 -10.22 11.98
C GLU A 25 -13.85 -11.58 12.70
N ARG A 26 -13.66 -11.55 14.02
CA ARG A 26 -13.65 -12.73 14.91
C ARG A 26 -14.44 -12.42 16.19
N ASP A 27 -15.26 -13.37 16.61
CA ASP A 27 -16.15 -13.19 17.77
C ASP A 27 -15.37 -13.16 19.11
N ASP A 28 -14.43 -14.10 19.28
CA ASP A 28 -13.72 -14.34 20.55
C ASP A 28 -12.20 -14.06 20.47
N ALA A 29 -11.76 -13.32 19.45
CA ALA A 29 -10.35 -13.01 19.23
C ALA A 29 -10.18 -11.62 18.61
N ALA A 30 -8.94 -11.13 18.54
CA ALA A 30 -8.63 -9.90 17.82
C ALA A 30 -8.94 -10.07 16.32
N ASN A 31 -9.58 -9.05 15.74
CA ASN A 31 -9.82 -8.94 14.31
C ASN A 31 -8.52 -8.67 13.56
N ASP A 32 -8.42 -9.14 12.32
CA ASP A 32 -7.39 -8.61 11.41
C ASP A 32 -7.84 -7.21 11.00
N GLU A 33 -6.98 -6.21 11.12
CA GLU A 33 -7.33 -4.82 10.83
C GLU A 33 -6.18 -4.02 10.22
N GLU A 34 -6.53 -3.02 9.41
CA GLU A 34 -5.63 -1.92 9.06
C GLU A 34 -6.03 -0.67 9.85
N THR A 35 -5.07 -0.03 10.52
CA THR A 35 -5.25 1.22 11.26
C THR A 35 -4.41 2.34 10.67
N TYR A 36 -4.93 3.57 10.74
CA TYR A 36 -4.29 4.74 10.14
C TYR A 36 -4.20 5.90 11.13
N ARG A 37 -3.17 6.74 11.01
CA ARG A 37 -3.07 8.03 11.71
C ARG A 37 -2.70 9.13 10.74
N TYR A 38 -3.19 10.33 11.06
CA TYR A 38 -3.09 11.49 10.18
C TYR A 38 -2.52 12.69 10.93
N SER A 39 -1.79 13.52 10.21
CA SER A 39 -1.35 14.85 10.63
C SER A 39 -1.62 15.83 9.49
N HIS A 40 -2.22 16.98 9.80
CA HIS A 40 -2.56 18.02 8.81
C HIS A 40 -3.30 17.49 7.57
N GLY A 41 -4.22 16.53 7.76
CA GLY A 41 -5.00 15.93 6.68
C GLY A 41 -4.30 14.81 5.90
N ALA A 42 -2.99 14.59 6.10
CA ALA A 42 -2.23 13.55 5.42
C ALA A 42 -1.95 12.36 6.36
N ARG A 43 -2.00 11.14 5.80
CA ARG A 43 -1.60 9.90 6.47
C ARG A 43 -0.11 9.94 6.79
N VAL A 44 0.21 9.76 8.06
CA VAL A 44 1.59 9.71 8.58
C VAL A 44 1.94 8.34 9.14
N TYR A 45 0.94 7.48 9.36
CA TYR A 45 1.12 6.13 9.86
C TYR A 45 0.06 5.19 9.30
N LYS A 46 0.47 3.96 9.00
CA LYS A 46 -0.40 2.81 8.70
C LYS A 46 0.13 1.60 9.47
N ARG A 47 -0.76 0.77 10.00
CA ARG A 47 -0.41 -0.53 10.56
C ARG A 47 -1.44 -1.56 10.14
N HIS A 48 -0.96 -2.72 9.69
CA HIS A 48 -1.75 -3.89 9.40
C HIS A 48 -1.41 -4.96 10.42
N ASP A 49 -2.40 -5.44 11.18
CA ASP A 49 -2.25 -6.52 12.13
C ASP A 49 -3.04 -7.74 11.64
N THR A 50 -2.42 -8.92 11.71
CA THR A 50 -3.09 -10.20 11.45
C THR A 50 -2.87 -11.18 12.60
N HIS A 51 -3.89 -11.98 12.87
CA HIS A 51 -3.91 -12.89 14.01
C HIS A 51 -4.20 -14.32 13.58
N THR A 52 -3.35 -15.23 14.06
CA THR A 52 -3.61 -16.67 14.05
C THR A 52 -3.87 -17.13 15.49
N ALA A 53 -4.26 -18.39 15.67
CA ALA A 53 -4.45 -18.94 17.02
C ALA A 53 -3.17 -18.92 17.88
N ALA A 54 -1.99 -18.90 17.25
CA ALA A 54 -0.70 -19.02 17.95
C ALA A 54 0.12 -17.72 17.97
N THR A 55 -0.01 -16.89 16.93
CA THR A 55 0.88 -15.75 16.68
C THR A 55 0.11 -14.58 16.09
N SER A 56 0.55 -13.37 16.42
CA SER A 56 0.13 -12.13 15.76
C SER A 56 1.27 -11.58 14.92
N HIS A 57 0.97 -11.15 13.70
CA HIS A 57 1.91 -10.52 12.78
C HIS A 57 1.54 -9.06 12.58
N PHE A 58 2.52 -8.22 12.25
CA PHE A 58 2.23 -6.84 11.88
C PHE A 58 3.12 -6.34 10.76
N HIS A 59 2.59 -5.38 10.01
CA HIS A 59 3.36 -4.54 9.11
C HIS A 59 2.96 -3.10 9.36
N GLU A 60 3.90 -2.28 9.80
CA GLU A 60 3.69 -0.85 9.99
C GLU A 60 4.51 -0.02 9.01
N VAL A 61 3.98 1.16 8.70
CA VAL A 61 4.58 2.14 7.80
C VAL A 61 4.48 3.52 8.43
N ILE A 62 5.62 4.18 8.57
CA ILE A 62 5.72 5.60 8.94
C ILE A 62 6.03 6.37 7.65
N TYR A 63 5.20 7.36 7.33
CA TYR A 63 5.35 8.18 6.12
C TYR A 63 6.01 9.51 6.46
N LEU A 64 7.10 9.80 5.76
CA LEU A 64 7.89 11.02 5.86
C LEU A 64 8.09 11.63 4.46
N PRO A 65 8.50 12.91 4.34
CA PRO A 65 8.80 13.50 3.04
C PRO A 65 9.89 12.71 2.29
N GLY A 66 9.51 12.06 1.19
CA GLY A 66 10.42 11.29 0.33
C GLY A 66 10.90 9.95 0.92
N LEU A 67 10.33 9.52 2.06
CA LEU A 67 10.76 8.32 2.77
C LEU A 67 9.57 7.60 3.41
N GLU A 68 9.52 6.28 3.27
CA GLU A 68 8.68 5.41 4.08
C GLU A 68 9.58 4.51 4.94
N ILE A 69 9.30 4.43 6.23
CA ILE A 69 9.94 3.45 7.13
C ILE A 69 8.95 2.33 7.37
N ARG A 70 9.27 1.13 6.90
CA ARG A 70 8.44 -0.06 6.95
C ARG A 70 9.04 -1.06 7.92
N LYS A 71 8.25 -1.52 8.90
CA LYS A 71 8.68 -2.51 9.89
C LYS A 71 7.74 -3.68 9.95
N ARG A 72 8.28 -4.88 10.17
CA ARG A 72 7.51 -6.12 10.34
C ARG A 72 7.86 -6.81 11.65
N ASP A 73 6.97 -7.68 12.09
CA ASP A 73 7.14 -8.48 13.32
C ASP A 73 8.36 -9.43 13.28
N ASN A 74 8.81 -9.82 12.09
CA ASN A 74 9.99 -10.66 11.89
C ASN A 74 11.34 -9.92 12.07
N GLY A 75 11.32 -8.63 12.44
CA GLY A 75 12.52 -7.81 12.62
C GLY A 75 13.03 -7.13 11.34
N GLU A 76 12.32 -7.24 10.23
CA GLU A 76 12.60 -6.46 9.02
C GLU A 76 12.35 -4.98 9.27
N GLU A 77 13.34 -4.15 8.92
CA GLU A 77 13.21 -2.70 8.83
C GLU A 77 13.71 -2.24 7.45
N LEU A 78 12.78 -1.77 6.63
CA LEU A 78 12.98 -1.33 5.26
C LEU A 78 12.70 0.16 5.14
N HIS A 79 13.66 0.91 4.66
CA HIS A 79 13.53 2.31 4.28
C HIS A 79 13.28 2.37 2.77
N VAL A 80 12.13 2.90 2.37
CA VAL A 80 11.79 3.11 0.96
C VAL A 80 11.95 4.58 0.63
N ILE A 81 13.02 4.90 -0.09
CA ILE A 81 13.34 6.27 -0.50
C ILE A 81 12.72 6.51 -1.86
N THR A 82 11.95 7.59 -2.01
CA THR A 82 11.30 7.94 -3.27
C THR A 82 11.94 9.18 -3.87
N ALA A 83 12.54 9.02 -5.05
CA ALA A 83 12.97 10.12 -5.89
C ALA A 83 11.94 10.34 -7.01
N PRO A 84 11.36 11.55 -7.14
CA PRO A 84 10.45 11.84 -8.25
C PRO A 84 11.22 11.76 -9.58
N GLY A 85 10.65 11.01 -10.53
CA GLY A 85 11.10 11.01 -11.92
C GLY A 85 10.28 12.00 -12.74
N GLY A 86 10.67 12.23 -14.00
CA GLY A 86 9.88 13.08 -14.91
C GLY A 86 8.49 12.49 -15.17
N ARG A 87 8.43 11.29 -15.77
CA ARG A 87 7.24 10.42 -15.80
C ARG A 87 7.61 9.16 -15.03
N GLY A 88 6.86 8.82 -13.97
CA GLY A 88 7.26 7.76 -13.04
C GLY A 88 7.98 8.25 -11.79
N SER A 89 8.42 7.28 -11.01
CA SER A 89 9.25 7.48 -9.83
C SER A 89 10.36 6.44 -9.78
N VAL A 90 11.44 6.78 -9.10
CA VAL A 90 12.47 5.80 -8.73
C VAL A 90 12.35 5.56 -7.23
N ARG A 91 12.21 4.31 -6.83
CA ARG A 91 12.18 3.91 -5.41
C ARG A 91 13.43 3.11 -5.09
N CYS A 92 14.14 3.46 -4.04
CA CYS A 92 15.23 2.65 -3.49
C CYS A 92 14.72 1.87 -2.29
N LEU A 93 14.95 0.55 -2.29
CA LEU A 93 14.66 -0.32 -1.17
C LEU A 93 15.94 -0.55 -0.35
N HIS A 94 16.07 0.18 0.76
CA HIS A 94 17.21 0.09 1.67
C HIS A 94 16.82 -0.63 2.95
N TRP A 95 17.31 -1.85 3.16
CA TRP A 95 17.07 -2.59 4.40
C TRP A 95 18.09 -2.20 5.47
N VAL A 96 17.60 -1.72 6.60
CA VAL A 96 18.40 -1.55 7.83
C VAL A 96 18.61 -2.91 8.51
N SER A 97 17.59 -3.77 8.49
CA SER A 97 17.64 -5.14 9.00
C SER A 97 16.66 -6.05 8.27
N GLY A 98 16.93 -7.35 8.29
CA GLY A 98 16.00 -8.37 7.77
C GLY A 98 15.82 -8.37 6.24
N ARG A 99 16.84 -7.97 5.48
CA ARG A 99 16.83 -8.05 4.01
C ARG A 99 16.62 -9.50 3.55
N PRO A 100 15.66 -9.79 2.65
CA PRO A 100 15.57 -11.10 1.99
C PRO A 100 16.81 -11.37 1.13
N ASP A 101 17.33 -12.60 1.16
CA ASP A 101 18.56 -12.96 0.46
C ASP A 101 18.43 -12.82 -1.07
N GLU A 102 17.22 -13.02 -1.59
CA GLU A 102 16.90 -13.00 -3.02
C GLU A 102 16.82 -11.58 -3.62
N ILE A 103 16.76 -10.53 -2.79
CA ILE A 103 16.70 -9.14 -3.26
C ILE A 103 18.03 -8.45 -3.01
N GLU A 104 18.59 -7.85 -4.06
CA GLU A 104 19.82 -7.06 -3.93
C GLU A 104 19.69 -5.92 -2.91
N ALA A 105 20.77 -5.64 -2.18
CA ALA A 105 20.82 -4.49 -1.30
C ALA A 105 20.65 -3.20 -2.12
N ASP A 106 19.93 -2.23 -1.55
CA ASP A 106 19.68 -0.92 -2.17
C ASP A 106 19.07 -1.04 -3.58
N GLN A 107 18.16 -2.02 -3.78
CA GLN A 107 17.50 -2.24 -5.05
C GLN A 107 16.76 -0.98 -5.50
N LEU A 108 17.11 -0.47 -6.69
CA LEU A 108 16.35 0.58 -7.35
C LEU A 108 15.22 -0.02 -8.17
N ARG A 109 14.04 0.57 -8.04
CA ARG A 109 12.83 0.22 -8.80
C ARG A 109 12.38 1.42 -9.60
N TYR A 110 12.53 1.32 -10.92
CA TYR A 110 12.11 2.33 -11.87
C TYR A 110 10.68 2.03 -12.29
N SER A 111 9.76 2.91 -11.95
CA SER A 111 8.37 2.81 -12.36
C SER A 111 8.18 3.45 -13.73
N LEU A 112 7.60 2.70 -14.67
CA LEU A 112 7.13 3.19 -15.96
C LEU A 112 5.61 3.33 -15.89
N ASP A 113 5.15 4.56 -16.10
CA ASP A 113 3.75 4.92 -15.94
C ASP A 113 3.00 4.99 -17.28
N ASP A 114 1.71 4.70 -17.25
CA ASP A 114 0.80 5.05 -18.35
C ASP A 114 0.46 6.56 -18.37
N HIS A 115 -0.40 6.96 -19.32
CA HIS A 115 -0.82 8.35 -19.48
C HIS A 115 -1.64 8.92 -18.30
N LEU A 116 -2.14 8.08 -17.39
CA LEU A 116 -2.86 8.46 -16.17
C LEU A 116 -1.98 8.39 -14.92
N GLY A 117 -0.70 8.02 -15.07
CA GLY A 117 0.24 7.87 -13.96
C GLY A 117 0.14 6.51 -13.26
N SER A 118 -0.53 5.51 -13.83
CA SER A 118 -0.57 4.17 -13.24
C SER A 118 0.74 3.44 -13.51
N SER A 119 1.36 2.88 -12.47
CA SER A 119 2.62 2.14 -12.57
C SER A 119 2.41 0.81 -13.30
N VAL A 120 2.66 0.78 -14.61
CA VAL A 120 2.45 -0.40 -15.44
C VAL A 120 3.63 -1.35 -15.39
N MET A 121 4.87 -0.86 -15.36
CA MET A 121 6.06 -1.71 -15.23
C MET A 121 6.98 -1.22 -14.11
N GLU A 122 7.64 -2.16 -13.44
CA GLU A 122 8.80 -1.89 -12.59
C GLU A 122 10.03 -2.57 -13.17
N LEU A 123 11.11 -1.82 -13.33
CA LEU A 123 12.42 -2.33 -13.74
C LEU A 123 13.45 -2.17 -12.62
N ASP A 124 14.43 -3.06 -12.57
CA ASP A 124 15.57 -2.94 -11.65
C ASP A 124 16.67 -2.00 -12.18
N GLN A 125 17.80 -1.93 -11.47
CA GLN A 125 18.92 -1.05 -11.83
C GLN A 125 19.68 -1.50 -13.09
N GLN A 126 19.46 -2.73 -13.58
CA GLN A 126 19.98 -3.24 -14.84
C GLN A 126 18.90 -3.29 -15.94
N ALA A 127 17.77 -2.61 -15.73
CA ALA A 127 16.62 -2.57 -16.63
C ALA A 127 15.97 -3.95 -16.88
N ARG A 128 16.14 -4.90 -15.96
CA ARG A 128 15.38 -6.17 -15.99
C ARG A 128 13.98 -5.94 -15.45
N LEU A 129 13.01 -6.68 -15.97
CA LEU A 129 11.62 -6.59 -15.55
C LEU A 129 11.45 -7.20 -14.16
N ILE A 130 10.94 -6.41 -13.21
CA ILE A 130 10.51 -6.89 -11.88
C ILE A 130 9.03 -7.27 -11.93
N SER A 131 8.19 -6.35 -12.42
CA SER A 131 6.75 -6.57 -12.53
C SER A 131 6.14 -5.84 -13.73
N HIS A 132 5.06 -6.41 -14.28
CA HIS A 132 4.20 -5.78 -15.28
C HIS A 132 2.76 -5.96 -14.82
N GLU A 133 2.00 -4.87 -14.78
CA GLU A 133 0.64 -4.82 -14.25
C GLU A 133 -0.28 -4.05 -15.20
N GLY A 134 -1.41 -4.66 -15.53
CA GLY A 134 -2.48 -4.04 -16.30
C GLY A 134 -3.69 -3.75 -15.43
N TYR A 135 -4.34 -2.63 -15.67
CA TYR A 135 -5.49 -2.17 -14.91
C TYR A 135 -6.77 -2.17 -15.76
N TYR A 136 -7.89 -2.55 -15.16
CA TYR A 136 -9.21 -2.15 -15.64
C TYR A 136 -9.36 -0.63 -15.57
N PRO A 137 -10.30 -0.02 -16.33
CA PRO A 137 -10.45 1.43 -16.39
C PRO A 137 -10.58 2.12 -15.02
N PHE A 138 -11.22 1.45 -14.07
CA PHE A 138 -11.48 1.97 -12.72
C PHE A 138 -10.47 1.50 -11.65
N GLY A 139 -9.31 0.98 -12.06
CA GLY A 139 -8.16 0.76 -11.18
C GLY A 139 -8.04 -0.61 -10.52
N GLY A 140 -8.96 -1.54 -10.80
CA GLY A 140 -8.76 -2.94 -10.43
C GLY A 140 -7.66 -3.56 -11.28
N THR A 141 -6.77 -4.36 -10.69
CA THR A 141 -5.73 -5.08 -11.42
C THR A 141 -6.38 -6.14 -12.31
N ALA A 142 -6.23 -6.01 -13.63
CA ALA A 142 -6.72 -6.97 -14.62
C ALA A 142 -5.76 -8.16 -14.76
N TRP A 143 -4.46 -7.90 -14.66
CA TRP A 143 -3.42 -8.92 -14.63
C TRP A 143 -2.15 -8.35 -13.99
N LEU A 144 -1.34 -9.23 -13.42
CA LEU A 144 -0.04 -8.93 -12.83
C LEU A 144 0.90 -10.10 -13.14
N THR A 145 2.03 -9.81 -13.77
CA THR A 145 3.06 -10.79 -14.09
C THR A 145 4.39 -10.35 -13.50
N ALA A 146 5.11 -11.27 -12.87
CA ALA A 146 6.42 -11.05 -12.28
C ALA A 146 7.13 -12.39 -12.13
N ASP A 147 8.46 -12.36 -12.12
CA ASP A 147 9.28 -13.57 -11.92
C ASP A 147 9.38 -13.95 -10.42
N SER A 148 9.15 -12.99 -9.53
CA SER A 148 9.25 -13.16 -8.08
C SER A 148 8.05 -12.58 -7.33
N ALA A 149 7.27 -13.45 -6.68
CA ALA A 149 6.20 -13.03 -5.78
C ALA A 149 6.73 -12.22 -4.57
N LEU A 150 7.95 -12.54 -4.12
CA LEU A 150 8.64 -11.79 -3.07
C LEU A 150 8.90 -10.35 -3.52
N GLU A 151 9.41 -10.13 -4.74
CA GLU A 151 9.62 -8.77 -5.22
C GLU A 151 8.31 -8.00 -5.40
N VAL A 152 7.26 -8.65 -5.89
CA VAL A 152 5.92 -8.05 -6.00
C VAL A 152 5.37 -7.62 -4.64
N SER A 153 5.72 -8.31 -3.56
CA SER A 153 5.26 -7.94 -2.20
C SER A 153 5.73 -6.55 -1.74
N TYR A 154 6.78 -6.01 -2.37
CA TYR A 154 7.29 -4.66 -2.14
C TYR A 154 6.71 -3.60 -3.09
N LYS A 155 5.87 -3.99 -4.07
CA LYS A 155 5.15 -3.07 -4.96
C LYS A 155 3.88 -2.54 -4.29
N THR A 156 3.93 -1.29 -3.84
CA THR A 156 2.83 -0.65 -3.10
C THR A 156 2.10 0.43 -3.89
N VAL A 157 2.81 1.17 -4.75
CA VAL A 157 2.22 2.18 -5.65
C VAL A 157 1.80 1.51 -6.95
N ARG A 158 0.53 1.71 -7.35
CA ARG A 158 -0.09 1.01 -8.49
C ARG A 158 -0.88 1.99 -9.36
N TYR A 159 -2.21 1.90 -9.35
CA TYR A 159 -3.10 2.70 -10.17
C TYR A 159 -3.02 4.20 -9.84
N SER A 160 -2.96 5.05 -10.87
CA SER A 160 -2.85 6.52 -10.76
C SER A 160 -1.75 7.01 -9.81
N GLY A 161 -0.67 6.24 -9.66
CA GLY A 161 0.45 6.56 -8.79
C GLY A 161 0.08 6.57 -7.30
N LYS A 162 -0.99 5.87 -6.92
CA LYS A 162 -1.45 5.78 -5.52
C LYS A 162 -1.11 4.44 -4.89
N GLU A 163 -0.89 4.48 -3.58
CA GLU A 163 -0.69 3.28 -2.78
C GLU A 163 -1.99 2.49 -2.67
N MET A 164 -1.93 1.19 -2.97
CA MET A 164 -3.00 0.24 -2.68
C MET A 164 -2.74 -0.39 -1.30
N ASP A 165 -3.67 -0.21 -0.38
CA ASP A 165 -3.63 -0.80 0.95
C ASP A 165 -4.07 -2.28 0.92
N VAL A 166 -3.88 -3.00 2.03
CA VAL A 166 -4.21 -4.44 2.10
C VAL A 166 -5.72 -4.67 1.94
N SER A 167 -6.52 -3.74 2.43
CA SER A 167 -7.97 -3.65 2.19
C SER A 167 -8.35 -3.55 0.71
N GLY A 168 -7.39 -3.31 -0.20
CA GLY A 168 -7.61 -3.05 -1.63
C GLY A 168 -8.00 -1.61 -1.94
N LEU A 169 -8.18 -0.77 -0.92
CA LEU A 169 -8.47 0.65 -1.10
C LEU A 169 -7.22 1.39 -1.57
N TYR A 170 -7.41 2.33 -2.48
CA TYR A 170 -6.37 3.27 -2.87
C TYR A 170 -6.44 4.54 -2.03
N TYR A 171 -5.31 4.95 -1.45
CA TYR A 171 -5.21 6.19 -0.67
C TYR A 171 -4.80 7.37 -1.56
N TYR A 172 -5.69 8.37 -1.69
CA TYR A 172 -5.47 9.56 -2.53
C TYR A 172 -5.15 10.83 -1.73
N GLY A 173 -4.88 10.73 -0.43
CA GLY A 173 -4.65 11.89 0.44
C GLY A 173 -5.86 12.16 1.34
N LEU A 174 -6.90 12.78 0.78
CA LEU A 174 -8.10 13.13 1.55
C LEU A 174 -9.15 12.03 1.59
N ARG A 175 -9.14 11.12 0.61
CA ARG A 175 -10.15 10.06 0.46
C ARG A 175 -9.51 8.73 0.09
N TYR A 176 -10.25 7.67 0.36
CA TYR A 176 -9.97 6.30 -0.05
C TYR A 176 -10.91 5.92 -1.19
N TYR A 177 -10.36 5.27 -2.21
CA TYR A 177 -11.07 4.86 -3.42
C TYR A 177 -11.17 3.34 -3.48
N ALA A 178 -12.37 2.82 -3.75
CA ALA A 178 -12.63 1.40 -3.90
C ALA A 178 -12.77 1.07 -5.39
N PRO A 179 -11.74 0.48 -6.05
CA PRO A 179 -11.75 0.26 -7.48
C PRO A 179 -12.85 -0.71 -7.94
N TRP A 180 -13.20 -1.71 -7.12
CA TRP A 180 -14.30 -2.64 -7.43
C TRP A 180 -15.69 -2.01 -7.31
N LEU A 181 -15.83 -0.92 -6.54
CA LEU A 181 -17.08 -0.16 -6.44
C LEU A 181 -17.13 1.02 -7.42
N GLN A 182 -16.01 1.33 -8.08
CA GLN A 182 -15.84 2.43 -9.02
C GLN A 182 -16.19 3.79 -8.39
N ARG A 183 -15.92 3.96 -7.08
CA ARG A 183 -16.26 5.18 -6.34
C ARG A 183 -15.42 5.36 -5.08
N TRP A 184 -15.46 6.57 -4.54
CA TRP A 184 -14.94 6.91 -3.22
C TRP A 184 -15.75 6.25 -2.10
N VAL A 185 -15.10 5.89 -0.99
CA VAL A 185 -15.79 5.32 0.19
C VAL A 185 -16.36 6.39 1.13
N SER A 186 -16.04 7.67 0.89
CA SER A 186 -16.57 8.85 1.57
C SER A 186 -16.98 9.93 0.56
N ALA A 187 -17.84 10.86 1.00
CA ALA A 187 -18.23 12.04 0.23
C ALA A 187 -17.02 12.96 -0.02
N ASP A 188 -17.14 13.88 -0.98
CA ASP A 188 -16.10 14.88 -1.23
C ASP A 188 -16.01 15.89 -0.07
N PRO A 189 -14.85 16.04 0.59
CA PRO A 189 -14.70 17.08 1.62
C PRO A 189 -14.77 18.50 1.06
N ALA A 190 -14.65 18.69 -0.26
CA ALA A 190 -14.74 19.99 -0.91
C ALA A 190 -16.16 20.40 -1.38
N GLY A 191 -17.14 19.50 -1.25
CA GLY A 191 -18.53 19.71 -1.72
C GLY A 191 -18.83 19.12 -3.08
#